data_AF-A0A530AMN4-F1
#
_entry.id   AF-A0A530AMN4-F1
#
_cell.length_a   1.000
_cell.length_b   1.000
_cell.length_c   1.000
_cell.angle_alpha   90.00
_cell.angle_beta   90.00
_cell.angle_gamma   90.00
#
_symmetry.space_group_name_H-M   'P 1'
#
loop_
_entity.id
_entity.type
_entity.pdbx_description
1 polymer ?
#
loop_
_entity_poly.entity_id
_entity_poly.type
_entity_poly.pdbx_seq_one_letter_code
_entity_poly.pdbx_strand_id
1 'polypeptide(L)'
;MTPRLLFAALGLIALTLPAHVNGEVQKLITAADKARLDRYGETRKAALEEAKAGDPAEVKQLDGLLAKPLVAFSDKDLTGNWKCRTIKAGGLSPLIIYGWFKCKVTDDGSGWRLTKITGS
;
A
#
# COMPACT_ATOMS: atom_id res chain seq x y z
N MET A 1 50.58 15.96 -11.62
CA MET A 1 49.41 15.14 -11.23
C MET A 1 48.36 16.05 -10.66
N THR A 2 47.25 16.20 -11.38
CA THR A 2 46.32 17.34 -11.30
C THR A 2 45.29 17.14 -10.18
N PRO A 3 45.27 17.98 -9.12
CA PRO A 3 44.35 17.84 -7.98
C PRO A 3 42.87 18.01 -8.38
N ARG A 4 42.60 18.58 -9.57
CA ARG A 4 41.26 18.77 -10.13
C ARG A 4 40.51 17.47 -10.42
N LEU A 5 41.21 16.38 -10.74
CA LEU A 5 40.56 15.08 -11.02
C LEU A 5 40.11 14.37 -9.72
N LEU A 6 40.77 14.64 -8.60
CA LEU A 6 40.39 14.09 -7.28
C LEU A 6 39.12 14.77 -6.73
N PHE A 7 38.92 16.06 -6.95
CA PHE A 7 37.69 16.76 -6.53
C PHE A 7 36.45 16.34 -7.33
N ALA A 8 36.59 16.00 -8.61
CA ALA A 8 35.48 15.51 -9.43
C ALA A 8 35.01 14.10 -9.00
N ALA A 9 35.92 13.25 -8.52
CA ALA A 9 35.60 11.91 -8.05
C ALA A 9 34.87 11.89 -6.69
N LEU A 10 35.16 12.83 -5.78
CA LEU A 10 34.44 12.94 -4.50
C LEU A 10 33.00 13.47 -4.66
N GLY A 11 32.72 14.28 -5.68
CA GLY A 11 31.38 14.83 -5.93
C GLY A 11 30.35 13.77 -6.39
N LEU A 12 30.80 12.70 -7.05
CA LEU A 12 29.90 11.66 -7.58
C LEU A 12 29.42 10.67 -6.51
N ILE A 13 30.10 10.55 -5.37
CA ILE A 13 29.73 9.63 -4.29
C ILE A 13 28.60 10.20 -3.42
N ALA A 14 28.41 11.52 -3.42
CA ALA A 14 27.41 12.18 -2.58
C ALA A 14 25.96 12.08 -3.10
N LEU A 15 25.74 11.58 -4.32
CA LEU A 15 24.42 11.52 -4.96
C LEU A 15 23.69 10.17 -4.79
N THR A 16 24.30 9.19 -4.11
CA THR A 16 23.68 7.90 -3.81
C THR A 16 23.33 7.77 -2.33
N LEU A 17 22.77 8.83 -1.72
CA LEU A 17 22.18 8.69 -0.39
C LEU A 17 21.04 7.67 -0.51
N PRO A 18 21.07 6.55 0.24
CA PRO A 18 19.94 5.65 0.27
C PRO A 18 18.73 6.46 0.70
N ALA A 19 17.62 6.36 -0.04
CA ALA A 19 16.33 6.81 0.45
C ALA A 19 16.07 6.04 1.75
N HIS A 20 16.37 6.67 2.89
CA HIS A 20 16.20 6.03 4.17
C HIS A 20 14.69 5.82 4.35
N VAL A 21 14.27 4.55 4.28
CA VAL A 21 13.05 4.10 4.95
C VAL A 21 13.31 4.28 6.44
N ASN A 22 13.16 5.52 6.90
CA ASN A 22 13.56 5.99 8.22
C ASN A 22 12.59 5.53 9.33
N GLY A 23 11.57 4.74 8.97
CA GLY A 23 10.53 4.26 9.87
C GLY A 23 9.70 5.39 10.46
N GLU A 24 9.53 6.52 9.77
CA GLU A 24 8.85 7.70 10.31
C GLU A 24 7.44 7.39 10.82
N VAL A 25 6.67 6.59 10.09
CA VAL A 25 5.36 6.10 10.57
C VAL A 25 5.51 5.41 11.93
N GLN A 26 6.50 4.54 12.11
CA GLN A 26 6.74 3.85 13.38
C GLN A 26 7.12 4.81 14.52
N LYS A 27 7.71 5.96 14.20
CA LYS A 27 8.02 7.01 15.19
C LYS A 27 6.80 7.86 15.54
N LEU A 28 5.88 8.07 14.59
CA LEU A 28 4.69 8.91 14.75
C LEU A 28 3.51 8.20 15.41
N ILE A 29 3.35 6.89 15.17
CA ILE A 29 2.18 6.14 15.64
C ILE A 29 2.26 5.78 17.12
N THR A 30 1.08 5.67 17.76
CA THR A 30 0.95 5.32 19.18
C THR A 30 1.42 3.89 19.46
N ALA A 31 1.62 3.54 20.74
CA ALA A 31 1.91 2.16 21.13
C ALA A 31 0.76 1.20 20.78
N ALA A 32 -0.49 1.65 20.87
CA ALA A 32 -1.67 0.86 20.49
C ALA A 32 -1.69 0.58 18.98
N ASP A 33 -1.29 1.55 18.15
CA ASP A 33 -1.18 1.36 16.70
C ASP A 33 -0.09 0.35 16.33
N LYS A 34 1.07 0.40 16.99
CA LYS A 34 2.15 -0.59 16.81
C LYS A 34 1.64 -2.00 17.09
N ALA A 35 1.04 -2.21 18.26
CA ALA A 35 0.48 -3.51 18.65
C ALA A 35 -0.61 -4.00 17.68
N ARG A 36 -1.37 -3.09 17.06
CA ARG A 36 -2.36 -3.44 16.04
C ARG A 36 -1.69 -3.89 14.73
N LEU A 37 -0.64 -3.21 14.29
CA LEU A 37 0.13 -3.59 13.09
C LEU A 37 0.86 -4.92 13.28
N ASP A 38 1.42 -5.18 14.46
CA ASP A 38 2.10 -6.44 14.77
C ASP A 38 1.16 -7.65 14.65
N ARG A 39 -0.14 -7.46 14.96
CA ARG A 39 -1.20 -8.48 14.82
C ARG A 39 -1.88 -8.49 13.46
N TYR A 40 -1.32 -7.85 12.44
CA TYR A 40 -1.95 -7.77 11.12
C TYR A 40 -2.24 -9.15 10.51
N GLY A 41 -1.32 -10.09 10.62
CA GLY A 41 -1.49 -11.44 10.07
C GLY A 41 -2.68 -12.20 10.67
N GLU A 42 -2.82 -12.16 11.99
CA GLU A 42 -3.94 -12.77 12.73
C GLU A 42 -5.26 -12.09 12.38
N THR A 43 -5.27 -10.75 12.38
CA THR A 43 -6.45 -9.94 12.03
C THR A 43 -6.92 -10.25 10.61
N ARG A 44 -5.98 -10.31 9.66
CA ARG A 44 -6.27 -10.63 8.26
C ARG A 44 -6.83 -12.05 8.12
N LYS A 45 -6.26 -13.03 8.82
CA LYS A 45 -6.76 -14.41 8.80
C LYS A 45 -8.21 -14.47 9.29
N ALA A 46 -8.50 -13.87 10.45
CA ALA A 46 -9.86 -13.84 11.01
C ALA A 46 -10.86 -13.16 10.06
N ALA A 47 -10.51 -11.99 9.52
CA ALA A 47 -11.33 -11.25 8.57
C ALA A 47 -11.66 -12.05 7.29
N LEU A 48 -10.69 -12.81 6.78
CA LEU A 48 -10.91 -13.66 5.59
C LEU A 48 -11.74 -14.91 5.89
N GLU A 49 -11.64 -15.47 7.10
CA GLU A 49 -12.53 -16.55 7.53
C GLU A 49 -13.97 -16.06 7.70
N GLU A 50 -14.18 -14.90 8.34
CA GLU A 50 -15.50 -14.26 8.45
C GLU A 50 -16.11 -14.00 7.06
N ALA A 51 -15.31 -13.53 6.10
CA ALA A 51 -15.78 -13.23 4.76
C ALA A 51 -16.41 -14.41 4.00
N LYS A 52 -16.09 -15.65 4.38
CA LYS A 52 -16.69 -16.85 3.78
C LYS A 52 -18.20 -16.97 4.04
N ALA A 53 -18.73 -16.27 5.05
CA ALA A 53 -20.16 -16.20 5.33
C ALA A 53 -20.91 -15.15 4.49
N GLY A 54 -20.22 -14.45 3.57
CA GLY A 54 -20.82 -13.49 2.64
C GLY A 54 -21.62 -14.14 1.49
N ASP A 55 -22.07 -13.31 0.55
CA ASP A 55 -22.74 -13.80 -0.66
C ASP A 55 -21.79 -14.72 -1.46
N PRO A 56 -22.22 -15.93 -1.90
CA PRO A 56 -21.34 -16.88 -2.58
C PRO A 56 -20.70 -16.32 -3.87
N ALA A 57 -21.38 -15.44 -4.60
CA ALA A 57 -20.81 -14.83 -5.81
C ALA A 57 -19.73 -13.79 -5.45
N GLU A 58 -19.93 -13.02 -4.40
CA GLU A 58 -18.91 -12.11 -3.87
C GLU A 58 -17.69 -12.84 -3.31
N VAL A 59 -17.91 -13.93 -2.57
CA VAL A 59 -16.83 -14.79 -2.04
C VAL A 59 -15.98 -15.33 -3.19
N LYS A 60 -16.61 -15.87 -4.24
CA LYS A 60 -15.90 -16.32 -5.45
C LYS A 60 -15.07 -15.21 -6.10
N GLN A 61 -15.57 -13.97 -6.09
CA GLN A 61 -14.84 -12.82 -6.61
C GLN A 61 -13.64 -12.44 -5.74
N LEU A 62 -13.78 -12.53 -4.42
CA LEU A 62 -12.68 -12.31 -3.47
C LEU A 62 -11.60 -13.38 -3.65
N ASP A 63 -11.98 -14.66 -3.71
CA ASP A 63 -11.06 -15.79 -3.90
C ASP A 63 -10.26 -15.65 -5.19
N GLY A 64 -10.93 -15.28 -6.29
CA GLY A 64 -10.26 -15.03 -7.58
C GLY A 64 -9.27 -13.87 -7.54
N LEU A 65 -9.45 -12.90 -6.64
CA LEU A 65 -8.48 -11.82 -6.41
C LEU A 65 -7.31 -12.29 -5.54
N LEU A 66 -7.60 -13.02 -4.45
CA LEU A 66 -6.59 -13.52 -3.51
C LEU A 66 -5.66 -14.58 -4.13
N ALA A 67 -6.13 -15.31 -5.13
CA ALA A 67 -5.33 -16.29 -5.87
C ALA A 67 -4.29 -15.65 -6.80
N LYS A 68 -4.34 -14.33 -7.05
CA LYS A 68 -3.37 -13.64 -7.90
C LYS A 68 -2.02 -13.50 -7.17
N PRO A 69 -0.89 -13.58 -7.89
CA PRO A 69 0.42 -13.33 -7.29
C PRO A 69 0.48 -11.97 -6.62
N LEU A 70 1.10 -11.90 -5.45
CA LEU A 70 1.42 -10.64 -4.80
C LEU A 70 2.48 -9.92 -5.61
N VAL A 71 2.22 -8.65 -5.93
CA VAL A 71 3.14 -7.80 -6.69
C VAL A 71 3.68 -6.74 -5.74
N ALA A 72 5.01 -6.65 -5.64
CA ALA A 72 5.65 -5.54 -4.96
C ALA A 72 5.47 -4.26 -5.77
N PHE A 73 5.29 -3.13 -5.08
CA PHE A 73 5.15 -1.83 -5.73
C PHE A 73 6.45 -1.01 -5.78
N SER A 74 7.52 -1.47 -5.12
CA SER A 74 8.77 -0.70 -4.96
C SER A 74 9.46 -0.32 -6.27
N ASP A 75 9.15 -1.00 -7.37
CA ASP A 75 9.69 -0.79 -8.72
C ASP A 75 8.66 -0.17 -9.69
N LYS A 76 7.51 0.32 -9.21
CA LYS A 76 6.39 0.78 -10.06
C LYS A 76 5.97 2.18 -9.70
N ASP A 77 5.69 3.00 -10.72
CA ASP A 77 4.96 4.25 -10.55
C ASP A 77 3.45 3.97 -10.57
N LEU A 78 2.78 4.19 -9.43
CA LEU A 78 1.33 4.06 -9.32
C LEU A 78 0.59 5.37 -9.59
N THR A 79 1.29 6.48 -9.88
CA THR A 79 0.61 7.75 -10.16
C THR A 79 -0.24 7.67 -11.42
N GLY A 80 -1.35 8.42 -11.42
CA GLY A 80 -2.26 8.47 -12.57
C GLY A 80 -3.73 8.30 -12.21
N ASN A 81 -4.55 8.13 -13.25
CA ASN A 81 -5.99 7.93 -13.12
C ASN A 81 -6.31 6.44 -13.18
N TRP A 82 -7.15 5.98 -12.24
CA TRP A 82 -7.44 4.58 -12.01
C TRP A 82 -8.94 4.32 -11.88
N LYS A 83 -9.33 3.07 -12.09
CA LYS A 83 -10.59 2.51 -11.62
C LYS A 83 -10.31 1.78 -10.32
N CYS A 84 -10.80 2.30 -9.21
CA CYS A 84 -10.67 1.72 -7.88
C CYS A 84 -11.95 1.00 -7.47
N ARG A 85 -11.81 0.04 -6.54
CA ARG A 85 -12.93 -0.55 -5.79
C ARG A 85 -12.47 -0.87 -4.38
N THR A 86 -13.41 -0.91 -3.44
CA THR A 86 -13.13 -1.30 -2.05
C THR A 86 -13.80 -2.63 -1.76
N ILE A 87 -13.06 -3.55 -1.14
CA ILE A 87 -13.58 -4.81 -0.62
C ILE A 87 -13.36 -4.79 0.88
N LYS A 88 -14.43 -4.96 1.66
CA LYS A 88 -14.39 -5.06 3.12
C LYS A 88 -14.63 -6.52 3.49
N ALA A 89 -13.63 -7.17 4.09
CA ALA A 89 -13.71 -8.53 4.60
C ALA A 89 -13.71 -8.49 6.13
N GLY A 90 -14.71 -9.10 6.76
CA GLY A 90 -14.88 -9.15 8.21
C GLY A 90 -15.39 -7.86 8.86
N GLY A 91 -15.70 -7.97 10.15
CA GLY A 91 -16.20 -6.86 10.99
C GLY A 91 -17.73 -6.75 11.00
N LEU A 92 -18.26 -5.57 10.65
CA LEU A 92 -19.71 -5.30 10.74
C LEU A 92 -20.56 -6.18 9.81
N SER A 93 -20.01 -6.56 8.66
CA SER A 93 -20.61 -7.49 7.70
C SER A 93 -19.53 -8.49 7.27
N PRO A 94 -19.87 -9.77 7.01
CA PRO A 94 -18.92 -10.77 6.55
C PRO A 94 -18.10 -10.30 5.34
N LEU A 95 -18.77 -9.83 4.30
CA LEU A 95 -18.15 -9.35 3.07
C LEU A 95 -19.01 -8.25 2.46
N ILE A 96 -18.36 -7.20 1.96
CA ILE A 96 -18.98 -6.16 1.12
C ILE A 96 -18.02 -5.87 -0.03
N ILE A 97 -18.49 -6.00 -1.27
CA ILE A 97 -17.75 -5.54 -2.45
C ILE A 97 -18.44 -4.33 -3.08
N TYR A 98 -17.79 -3.17 -2.98
CA TYR A 98 -18.31 -1.97 -3.63
C TYR A 98 -18.05 -1.98 -5.15
N GLY A 99 -18.92 -1.28 -5.87
CA GLY A 99 -18.74 -1.00 -7.29
C GLY A 99 -17.49 -0.17 -7.60
N TRP A 100 -17.13 -0.14 -8.88
CA TRP A 100 -15.98 0.63 -9.35
C TRP A 100 -16.22 2.14 -9.26
N PHE A 101 -15.17 2.87 -8.91
CA PHE A 101 -15.15 4.33 -8.88
C PHE A 101 -13.86 4.88 -9.49
N LYS A 102 -13.87 6.14 -9.94
CA LYS A 102 -12.67 6.83 -10.44
C LYS A 102 -11.85 7.35 -9.27
N CYS A 103 -10.54 7.13 -9.33
CA CYS A 103 -9.59 7.61 -8.34
C CYS A 103 -8.34 8.14 -9.05
N LYS A 104 -7.63 9.06 -8.40
CA LYS A 104 -6.33 9.56 -8.83
C LYS A 104 -5.30 9.22 -7.77
N VAL A 105 -4.17 8.68 -8.18
CA VAL A 105 -3.00 8.51 -7.31
C VAL A 105 -1.99 9.59 -7.68
N THR A 106 -1.50 10.31 -6.66
CA THR A 106 -0.44 11.32 -6.78
C THR A 106 0.67 11.01 -5.81
N ASP A 107 1.91 11.38 -6.15
CA ASP A 107 3.05 11.36 -5.24
C ASP A 107 3.45 12.82 -4.93
N ASP A 108 3.50 13.18 -3.65
CA ASP A 108 3.98 14.50 -3.21
C ASP A 108 5.35 14.45 -2.54
N GLY A 109 6.08 13.33 -2.69
CA GLY A 109 7.37 13.10 -2.08
C GLY A 109 7.30 12.50 -0.67
N SER A 110 6.10 12.43 -0.07
CA SER A 110 5.86 11.72 1.19
C SER A 110 5.28 10.31 1.01
N GLY A 111 5.00 9.94 -0.24
CA GLY A 111 4.38 8.68 -0.64
C GLY A 111 3.13 8.90 -1.49
N TRP A 112 2.50 7.79 -1.90
CA TRP A 112 1.32 7.84 -2.75
C TRP A 112 0.05 8.21 -1.99
N ARG A 113 -0.64 9.23 -2.48
CA ARG A 113 -1.97 9.65 -2.04
C ARG A 113 -3.03 9.23 -3.05
N LEU A 114 -3.99 8.45 -2.59
CA LEU A 114 -5.20 8.12 -3.34
C LEU A 114 -6.29 9.15 -3.07
N THR A 115 -6.79 9.79 -4.14
CA THR A 115 -7.94 10.70 -4.11
C THR A 115 -9.12 10.05 -4.83
N LYS A 116 -10.24 9.92 -4.16
CA LYS A 116 -11.50 9.49 -4.78
C LYS A 116 -12.07 10.63 -5.62
N ILE A 117 -12.33 10.37 -6.91
CA ILE A 117 -12.86 11.36 -7.85
C ILE A 117 -14.38 11.22 -7.97
N THR A 118 -14.89 9.98 -7.98
CA THR A 118 -16.33 9.70 -8.09
C THR A 118 -16.78 8.68 -7.06
N GLY A 119 -18.10 8.53 -6.89
CA GLY A 119 -18.74 7.59 -5.97
C GLY A 119 -18.95 8.20 -4.57
N SER A 120 -19.93 7.68 -3.84
CA SER A 120 -20.26 8.05 -2.44
C SER A 120 -19.30 7.43 -1.45
#